data_AF-A0A6P0GFM7-F1
#
_entry.id   AF-A0A6P0GFM7-F1
#
_cell.length_a   1.000
_cell.length_b   1.000
_cell.length_c   1.000
_cell.angle_alpha   90.00
_cell.angle_beta   90.00
_cell.angle_gamma   90.00
#
_symmetry.space_group_name_H-M   'P 1'
#
loop_
_entity.id
_entity.type
_entity.pdbx_description
1 polymer ?
#
loop_
_entity_poly.entity_id
_entity_poly.type
_entity_poly.pdbx_seq_one_letter_code
_entity_poly.pdbx_strand_id
1 'polypeptide(L)'
;MSMTAAAHDAAIPAPATPHLRAVPPLREPAPETTALWWARLLRRGPGPLEYSLVTVNSDRFPDGTPVDMTAVDARGRRPAGWQVDVRHRATDGRVVRIEVAEELSDRCPPMWFAEVTHATGAVPAASLLAFRGSAFRPGAVVRPHEVAAAGVRMTDRIAEVRWWIRSGLVDTVTVEPVYRGRGVARTLVTAAEGLRFMRGWAPLRSDGRLTDAGAAWLESAPAAWQPRLAARSEVLPDADVEEELTGVARLLR
;
A
#
# COMPACT_ATOMS: atom_id res chain seq x y z
N MET A 1 -44.96 -51.23 -61.25
CA MET A 1 -43.71 -50.99 -60.50
C MET A 1 -43.59 -49.49 -60.29
N SER A 2 -43.95 -49.01 -59.10
CA SER A 2 -43.88 -47.59 -58.75
C SER A 2 -42.96 -47.46 -57.53
N MET A 3 -41.81 -46.83 -57.71
CA MET A 3 -40.89 -46.48 -56.64
C MET A 3 -41.32 -45.15 -56.04
N THR A 4 -41.79 -45.17 -54.80
CA THR A 4 -42.09 -43.97 -54.01
C THR A 4 -40.78 -43.47 -53.39
N ALA A 5 -40.28 -42.33 -53.88
CA ALA A 5 -39.16 -41.63 -53.27
C ALA A 5 -39.63 -40.90 -52.01
N ALA A 6 -39.20 -41.36 -50.84
CA ALA A 6 -39.42 -40.66 -49.57
C ALA A 6 -38.39 -39.53 -49.44
N ALA A 7 -38.86 -38.28 -49.54
CA ALA A 7 -38.09 -37.11 -49.16
C ALA A 7 -37.80 -37.16 -47.65
N HIS A 8 -36.53 -37.35 -47.29
CA HIS A 8 -36.04 -37.14 -45.92
C HIS A 8 -35.85 -35.63 -45.74
N ASP A 9 -36.80 -35.00 -45.07
CA ASP A 9 -36.62 -33.64 -44.55
C ASP A 9 -35.75 -33.71 -43.30
N ALA A 10 -34.69 -32.89 -43.30
CA ALA A 10 -33.58 -32.96 -42.37
C ALA A 10 -33.87 -32.12 -41.11
N ALA A 11 -33.88 -32.75 -39.94
CA ALA A 11 -33.75 -32.03 -38.69
C ALA A 11 -32.25 -31.82 -38.38
N ILE A 12 -31.74 -30.62 -38.66
CA ILE A 12 -30.41 -30.19 -38.20
C ILE A 12 -30.48 -30.09 -36.66
N PRO A 13 -29.65 -30.83 -35.90
CA PRO A 13 -29.66 -30.71 -34.45
C PRO A 13 -29.20 -29.32 -34.02
N ALA A 14 -29.98 -28.69 -33.14
CA ALA A 14 -29.61 -27.41 -32.55
C ALA A 14 -28.26 -27.53 -31.82
N PRO A 15 -27.38 -26.51 -31.91
CA PRO A 15 -26.11 -26.52 -31.20
C PRO A 15 -26.37 -26.63 -29.69
N ALA A 16 -25.65 -27.55 -29.03
CA ALA A 16 -25.76 -27.76 -27.59
C ALA A 16 -25.52 -26.44 -26.85
N THR A 17 -26.50 -26.00 -26.07
CA THR A 17 -26.38 -24.85 -25.17
C THR A 17 -25.20 -25.09 -24.24
N PRO A 18 -24.24 -24.15 -24.12
CA PRO A 18 -23.12 -24.35 -23.21
C PRO A 18 -23.66 -24.49 -21.79
N HIS A 19 -23.36 -25.63 -21.16
CA HIS A 19 -23.66 -25.86 -19.76
C HIS A 19 -22.88 -24.84 -18.91
N LEU A 20 -23.54 -23.75 -18.52
CA LEU A 20 -23.00 -22.79 -17.58
C LEU A 20 -22.78 -23.50 -16.25
N ARG A 21 -21.52 -23.76 -15.93
CA ARG A 21 -21.13 -24.32 -14.64
C ARG A 21 -21.31 -23.22 -13.60
N ALA A 22 -22.20 -23.45 -12.63
CA ALA A 22 -22.33 -22.56 -11.48
C ALA A 22 -20.96 -22.43 -10.81
N VAL A 23 -20.43 -21.20 -10.81
CA VAL A 23 -19.24 -20.85 -10.04
C VAL A 23 -19.68 -20.88 -8.57
N PRO A 24 -19.01 -21.64 -7.69
CA PRO A 24 -19.31 -21.54 -6.26
C PRO A 24 -19.21 -20.07 -5.84
N PRO A 25 -20.09 -19.58 -4.96
CA PRO A 25 -20.02 -18.19 -4.50
C PRO A 25 -18.60 -17.87 -4.05
N LEU A 26 -18.11 -16.67 -4.42
CA LEU A 26 -16.85 -16.14 -3.92
C LEU A 26 -16.80 -16.39 -2.42
N ARG A 27 -15.75 -17.09 -1.97
CA ARG A 27 -15.51 -17.40 -0.56
C ARG A 27 -15.69 -16.10 0.22
N GLU A 28 -16.58 -16.11 1.21
CA GLU A 28 -16.78 -14.97 2.12
C GLU A 28 -15.40 -14.45 2.57
N PRO A 29 -15.18 -13.11 2.60
CA PRO A 29 -13.93 -12.58 3.11
C PRO A 29 -13.71 -13.17 4.50
N ALA A 30 -12.56 -13.83 4.69
CA ALA A 30 -12.17 -14.34 5.99
C ALA A 30 -12.28 -13.18 7.01
N PRO A 31 -12.72 -13.45 8.25
CA PRO A 31 -12.81 -12.40 9.26
C PRO A 31 -11.49 -11.64 9.32
N GLU A 32 -11.55 -10.30 9.33
CA GLU A 32 -10.34 -9.47 9.37
C GLU A 32 -9.47 -9.92 10.54
N THR A 33 -8.28 -10.44 10.22
CA THR A 33 -7.38 -10.98 11.23
C THR A 33 -6.49 -9.84 11.75
N THR A 34 -6.00 -9.97 12.96
CA THR A 34 -4.98 -9.05 13.48
C THR A 34 -3.57 -9.40 13.00
N ALA A 35 -3.39 -10.53 12.31
CA ALA A 35 -2.09 -11.05 11.90
C ALA A 35 -1.69 -10.60 10.49
N LEU A 36 -0.47 -10.08 10.36
CA LEU A 36 0.15 -9.73 9.09
C LEU A 36 1.45 -10.54 8.89
N TRP A 37 1.48 -11.39 7.87
CA TRP A 37 2.70 -12.10 7.47
C TRP A 37 3.20 -11.62 6.10
N TRP A 38 4.41 -12.01 5.72
CA TRP A 38 5.14 -11.42 4.61
C TRP A 38 5.59 -12.49 3.61
N ALA A 39 5.06 -12.46 2.40
CA ALA A 39 5.47 -13.34 1.32
C ALA A 39 6.61 -12.72 0.49
N ARG A 40 7.74 -13.42 0.37
CA ARG A 40 8.75 -13.10 -0.62
C ARG A 40 8.45 -13.83 -1.94
N LEU A 41 8.26 -13.07 -3.01
CA LEU A 41 7.95 -13.57 -4.35
C LEU A 41 9.05 -13.19 -5.32
N LEU A 42 9.33 -14.06 -6.29
CA LEU A 42 10.23 -13.74 -7.40
C LEU A 42 9.43 -13.02 -8.49
N ARG A 43 9.93 -11.89 -8.99
CA ARG A 43 9.36 -11.20 -10.15
C ARG A 43 10.27 -11.42 -11.35
N ARG A 44 9.79 -12.24 -12.29
CA ARG A 44 10.45 -12.46 -13.58
C ARG A 44 9.92 -11.47 -14.61
N GLY A 45 10.83 -10.83 -15.34
CA GLY A 45 10.52 -9.89 -16.40
C GLY A 45 11.76 -9.65 -17.27
N PRO A 46 11.64 -8.87 -18.36
CA PRO A 46 12.76 -8.57 -19.27
C PRO A 46 13.80 -7.62 -18.65
N GLY A 47 13.54 -7.09 -17.45
CA GLY A 47 14.44 -6.18 -16.74
C GLY A 47 15.34 -6.87 -15.72
N PRO A 48 16.00 -6.08 -14.84
CA PRO A 48 16.77 -6.61 -13.72
C PRO A 48 15.94 -7.57 -12.86
N LEU A 49 16.62 -8.53 -12.24
CA LEU A 49 15.98 -9.45 -11.31
C LEU A 49 15.41 -8.66 -10.12
N GLU A 50 14.12 -8.84 -9.86
CA GLU A 50 13.39 -8.17 -8.79
C GLU A 50 12.70 -9.19 -7.88
N TYR A 51 12.59 -8.84 -6.61
CA TYR A 51 11.76 -9.54 -5.64
C TYR A 51 10.63 -8.63 -5.20
N SER A 52 9.48 -9.24 -4.96
CA SER A 52 8.34 -8.62 -4.29
C SER A 52 8.32 -9.11 -2.85
N LEU A 53 8.19 -8.19 -1.91
CA LEU A 53 7.85 -8.49 -0.54
C LEU A 53 6.40 -8.03 -0.32
N VAL A 54 5.51 -8.98 -0.06
CA VAL A 54 4.06 -8.75 -0.02
C VAL A 54 3.53 -8.99 1.39
N THR A 55 2.92 -7.98 2.01
CA THR A 55 2.19 -8.16 3.28
C THR A 55 0.84 -8.81 3.00
N VAL A 56 0.44 -9.76 3.83
CA VAL A 56 -0.81 -10.50 3.72
C VAL A 56 -1.52 -10.50 5.06
N ASN A 57 -2.79 -10.08 5.07
CA ASN A 57 -3.66 -10.23 6.23
C ASN A 57 -4.34 -11.59 6.20
N SER A 58 -3.88 -12.50 7.05
CA SER A 58 -4.51 -13.79 7.31
C SER A 58 -3.86 -14.46 8.52
N ASP A 59 -4.57 -15.39 9.13
CA ASP A 59 -4.10 -16.24 10.24
C ASP A 59 -3.22 -17.43 9.82
N ARG A 60 -2.91 -17.57 8.51
CA ARG A 60 -2.10 -18.68 7.99
C ARG A 60 -0.72 -18.79 8.65
N PHE A 61 -0.13 -17.67 9.04
CA PHE A 61 1.15 -17.58 9.74
C PHE A 61 1.08 -16.52 10.85
N PRO A 62 1.89 -16.61 11.91
CA PRO A 62 1.95 -15.59 12.96
C PRO A 62 2.31 -14.19 12.43
N ASP A 63 1.90 -13.14 13.14
CA ASP A 63 2.23 -11.75 12.80
C ASP A 63 3.76 -11.56 12.66
N GLY A 64 4.16 -10.79 11.64
CA GLY A 64 5.55 -10.51 11.30
C GLY A 64 6.31 -11.63 10.59
N THR A 65 5.72 -12.82 10.38
CA THR A 65 6.44 -13.97 9.81
C THR A 65 6.84 -13.75 8.35
N PRO A 66 8.13 -13.79 7.99
CA PRO A 66 8.55 -13.84 6.58
C PRO A 66 8.48 -15.27 6.04
N VAL A 67 7.90 -15.43 4.86
CA VAL A 67 7.72 -16.71 4.17
C VAL A 67 8.28 -16.58 2.76
N ASP A 68 9.28 -17.41 2.45
CA ASP A 68 9.84 -17.45 1.11
C ASP A 68 8.97 -18.31 0.18
N MET A 69 8.23 -17.65 -0.71
CA MET A 69 7.35 -18.30 -1.68
C MET A 69 8.01 -18.45 -3.06
N THR A 70 9.27 -18.04 -3.21
CA THR A 70 10.01 -18.11 -4.49
C THR A 70 10.13 -19.55 -5.03
N ALA A 71 10.19 -20.53 -4.13
CA ALA A 71 10.22 -21.96 -4.49
C ALA A 71 8.83 -22.57 -4.73
N VAL A 72 7.77 -21.94 -4.21
CA VAL A 72 6.41 -22.51 -4.16
C VAL A 72 5.51 -21.95 -5.27
N ASP A 73 5.62 -20.66 -5.59
CA ASP A 73 4.90 -20.02 -6.71
C ASP A 73 5.85 -19.29 -7.66
N ALA A 74 6.29 -20.02 -8.69
CA ALA A 74 7.16 -19.49 -9.73
C ALA A 74 6.49 -18.40 -10.61
N ARG A 75 5.16 -18.23 -10.53
CA ARG A 75 4.42 -17.21 -11.30
C ARG A 75 4.37 -15.86 -10.60
N GLY A 76 4.84 -15.77 -9.35
CA GLY A 76 4.92 -14.51 -8.61
C GLY A 76 3.56 -13.87 -8.34
N ARG A 77 2.49 -14.67 -8.24
CA ARG A 77 1.16 -14.16 -7.90
C ARG A 77 1.11 -13.74 -6.44
N ARG A 78 0.42 -12.63 -6.17
CA ARG A 78 0.18 -12.17 -4.81
C ARG A 78 -0.78 -13.13 -4.11
N PRO A 79 -0.51 -13.52 -2.85
CA PRO A 79 -1.47 -14.27 -2.06
C PRO A 79 -2.80 -13.53 -1.92
N ALA A 80 -3.90 -14.27 -1.71
CA ALA A 80 -5.17 -13.68 -1.32
C ALA A 80 -5.02 -12.94 0.03
N GLY A 81 -5.70 -11.80 0.19
CA GLY A 81 -5.57 -10.94 1.37
C GLY A 81 -4.30 -10.09 1.41
N TRP A 82 -3.59 -9.94 0.28
CA TRP A 82 -2.45 -9.04 0.19
C TRP A 82 -2.85 -7.58 0.43
N GLN A 83 -1.99 -6.80 1.07
CA GLN A 83 -2.24 -5.39 1.40
C GLN A 83 -1.25 -4.44 0.72
N VAL A 84 0.03 -4.79 0.69
CA VAL A 84 1.07 -4.00 0.03
C VAL A 84 2.11 -4.92 -0.60
N ASP A 85 2.59 -4.57 -1.79
CA ASP A 85 3.66 -5.21 -2.54
C ASP A 85 4.82 -4.23 -2.73
N VAL A 86 5.92 -4.48 -2.02
CA VAL A 86 7.16 -3.71 -2.12
C VAL A 86 8.13 -4.45 -3.04
N ARG A 87 8.38 -3.88 -4.21
CA ARG A 87 9.33 -4.41 -5.18
C ARG A 87 10.70 -3.81 -4.97
N HIS A 88 11.70 -4.67 -4.93
CA HIS A 88 13.09 -4.26 -4.82
C HIS A 88 13.98 -5.06 -5.78
N ARG A 89 15.06 -4.41 -6.20
CA ARG A 89 16.06 -5.02 -7.08
C ARG A 89 16.92 -5.99 -6.29
N ALA A 90 17.15 -7.18 -6.87
CA ALA A 90 17.95 -8.22 -6.25
C ALA A 90 19.43 -7.84 -6.08
N THR A 91 19.96 -6.97 -6.95
CA THR A 91 21.41 -6.65 -6.98
C THR A 91 21.84 -5.72 -5.86
N ASP A 92 20.99 -4.78 -5.45
CA ASP A 92 21.34 -3.70 -4.52
C ASP A 92 20.29 -3.46 -3.41
N GLY A 93 19.20 -4.24 -3.39
CA GLY A 93 18.11 -4.09 -2.42
C GLY A 93 17.35 -2.76 -2.56
N ARG A 94 17.53 -2.03 -3.67
CA ARG A 94 16.82 -0.77 -3.91
C ARG A 94 15.35 -1.05 -4.09
N VAL A 95 14.50 -0.41 -3.29
CA VAL A 95 13.05 -0.37 -3.53
C VAL A 95 12.78 0.47 -4.77
N VAL A 96 12.04 -0.11 -5.71
CA VAL A 96 11.73 0.50 -7.02
C VAL A 96 10.24 0.77 -7.17
N ARG A 97 9.39 0.04 -6.45
CA ARG A 97 7.95 0.19 -6.54
C ARG A 97 7.25 -0.24 -5.26
N ILE A 98 6.19 0.47 -4.90
CA ILE A 98 5.24 0.07 -3.87
C ILE A 98 3.85 0.12 -4.49
N GLU A 99 3.10 -0.98 -4.37
CA GLU A 99 1.69 -1.05 -4.76
C GLU A 99 0.86 -1.43 -3.54
N VAL A 100 -0.25 -0.72 -3.31
CA VAL A 100 -1.21 -1.01 -2.24
C VAL A 100 -2.44 -1.67 -2.88
N ALA A 101 -3.06 -2.60 -2.15
CA ALA A 101 -4.25 -3.31 -2.59
C ALA A 101 -5.40 -2.34 -2.87
N GLU A 102 -6.18 -2.65 -3.89
CA GLU A 102 -7.25 -1.77 -4.39
C GLU A 102 -8.30 -1.51 -3.30
N GLU A 103 -8.59 -2.52 -2.48
CA GLU A 103 -9.50 -2.44 -1.35
C GLU A 103 -9.05 -1.41 -0.29
N LEU A 104 -7.74 -1.18 -0.17
CA LEU A 104 -7.16 -0.18 0.72
C LEU A 104 -6.95 1.19 0.04
N SER A 105 -6.86 1.21 -1.29
CA SER A 105 -6.55 2.40 -2.09
C SER A 105 -7.72 2.93 -2.92
N ASP A 106 -8.93 2.40 -2.79
CA ASP A 106 -10.08 2.60 -3.70
C ASP A 106 -10.34 4.06 -4.11
N ARG A 107 -10.24 5.01 -3.16
CA ARG A 107 -10.44 6.45 -3.42
C ARG A 107 -9.16 7.24 -3.68
N CYS A 108 -8.01 6.56 -3.60
CA CYS A 108 -6.69 7.16 -3.65
C CYS A 108 -6.30 7.48 -5.09
N PRO A 109 -5.96 8.75 -5.40
CA PRO A 109 -5.45 9.07 -6.72
C PRO A 109 -4.13 8.33 -6.96
N PRO A 110 -3.76 8.00 -8.21
CA PRO A 110 -2.47 7.38 -8.50
C PRO A 110 -1.30 8.24 -7.99
N MET A 111 -0.43 7.68 -7.13
CA MET A 111 0.72 8.39 -6.55
C MET A 111 2.03 7.68 -6.88
N TRP A 112 3.12 8.41 -6.89
CA TRP A 112 4.49 7.88 -6.79
C TRP A 112 5.16 8.45 -5.54
N PHE A 113 6.27 7.86 -5.11
CA PHE A 113 6.84 8.11 -3.80
C PHE A 113 8.32 8.48 -3.83
N ALA A 114 8.74 9.30 -2.87
CA ALA A 114 10.15 9.50 -2.56
C ALA A 114 10.48 8.99 -1.16
N GLU A 115 11.51 8.16 -1.05
CA GLU A 115 12.07 7.71 0.23
C GLU A 115 13.16 8.68 0.69
N VAL A 116 13.01 9.23 1.91
CA VAL A 116 13.98 10.12 2.53
C VAL A 116 14.44 9.52 3.85
N THR A 117 15.74 9.36 4.03
CA THR A 117 16.33 8.99 5.32
C THR A 117 16.98 10.22 5.94
N HIS A 118 16.53 10.57 7.15
CA HIS A 118 17.03 11.70 7.92
C HIS A 118 18.14 11.21 8.85
N ALA A 119 19.34 11.02 8.29
CA ALA A 119 20.49 10.47 9.01
C ALA A 119 21.26 11.50 9.86
N THR A 120 20.99 12.79 9.67
CA THR A 120 21.72 13.90 10.31
C THR A 120 21.06 14.43 11.59
N GLY A 121 19.88 13.94 11.94
CA GLY A 121 19.18 14.29 13.18
C GLY A 121 19.67 13.51 14.40
N ALA A 122 19.37 14.00 15.60
CA ALA A 122 19.70 13.31 16.86
C ALA A 122 19.04 11.92 16.97
N VAL A 123 17.87 11.74 16.35
CA VAL A 123 17.16 10.47 16.26
C VAL A 123 16.99 10.10 14.78
N PRO A 124 17.49 8.93 14.33
CA PRO A 124 17.31 8.49 12.96
C PRO A 124 15.83 8.34 12.59
N ALA A 125 15.42 9.05 11.54
CA ALA A 125 14.05 9.05 11.05
C ALA A 125 14.00 8.75 9.56
N ALA A 126 12.84 8.31 9.08
CA ALA A 126 12.54 8.17 7.67
C ALA A 126 11.25 8.93 7.36
N SER A 127 11.17 9.46 6.14
CA SER A 127 9.94 9.95 5.55
C SER A 127 9.65 9.21 4.24
N LEU A 128 8.38 8.89 4.03
CA LEU A 128 7.85 8.51 2.72
C LEU A 128 6.96 9.65 2.24
N LEU A 129 7.38 10.29 1.16
CA LEU A 129 6.65 11.41 0.56
C LEU A 129 5.83 10.90 -0.62
N ALA A 130 4.59 11.34 -0.75
CA ALA A 130 3.73 11.01 -1.89
C ALA A 130 3.57 12.20 -2.83
N PHE A 131 3.62 11.93 -4.12
CA PHE A 131 3.48 12.91 -5.19
C PHE A 131 2.45 12.47 -6.21
N ARG A 132 1.93 13.44 -6.95
CA ARG A 132 1.04 13.26 -8.09
C ARG A 132 1.75 13.60 -9.41
N GLY A 133 1.05 13.37 -10.52
CA GLY A 133 1.53 13.71 -11.86
C GLY A 133 2.22 12.55 -12.58
N SER A 134 2.89 12.88 -13.69
CA SER A 134 3.44 11.93 -14.67
C SER A 134 4.96 11.86 -14.70
N ALA A 135 5.67 12.59 -13.82
CA ALA A 135 7.13 12.53 -13.71
C ALA A 135 7.64 11.10 -13.49
N PHE A 136 6.88 10.31 -12.71
CA PHE A 136 7.12 8.89 -12.52
C PHE A 136 5.82 8.09 -12.62
N ARG A 137 5.95 6.80 -12.92
CA ARG A 137 4.79 5.90 -12.97
C ARG A 137 4.16 5.75 -11.58
N PRO A 138 2.84 5.57 -11.49
CA PRO A 138 2.19 5.24 -10.21
C PRO A 138 2.84 4.04 -9.51
N GLY A 139 3.06 4.19 -8.21
CA GLY A 139 3.74 3.24 -7.34
C GLY A 139 5.27 3.33 -7.37
N ALA A 140 5.89 4.08 -8.29
CA ALA A 140 7.35 4.19 -8.35
C ALA A 140 7.92 4.74 -7.03
N VAL A 141 9.08 4.23 -6.61
CA VAL A 141 9.84 4.75 -5.47
C VAL A 141 11.17 5.29 -5.96
N VAL A 142 11.41 6.56 -5.70
CA VAL A 142 12.59 7.29 -6.15
C VAL A 142 13.33 7.93 -4.98
N ARG A 143 14.58 8.32 -5.22
CA ARG A 143 15.42 9.05 -4.28
C ARG A 143 15.29 10.56 -4.52
N PRO A 144 15.60 11.41 -3.52
CA PRO A 144 15.46 12.86 -3.65
C PRO A 144 16.19 13.47 -4.85
N HIS A 145 17.37 12.96 -5.21
CA HIS A 145 18.12 13.45 -6.37
C HIS A 145 17.42 13.12 -7.70
N GLU A 146 16.66 12.03 -7.79
CA GLU A 146 15.88 11.69 -8.98
C GLU A 146 14.65 12.59 -9.11
N VAL A 147 14.04 12.98 -8.00
CA VAL A 147 12.96 13.99 -7.96
C VAL A 147 13.47 15.32 -8.52
N ALA A 148 14.62 15.78 -8.02
CA ALA A 148 15.26 17.00 -8.49
C ALA A 148 15.65 16.93 -9.99
N ALA A 149 16.21 15.79 -10.43
CA ALA A 149 16.57 15.58 -11.84
C ALA A 149 15.36 15.57 -12.79
N ALA A 150 14.17 15.19 -12.29
CA ALA A 150 12.91 15.27 -13.02
C ALA A 150 12.28 16.68 -13.02
N GLY A 151 12.93 17.67 -12.40
CA GLY A 151 12.43 19.05 -12.31
C GLY A 151 11.28 19.26 -11.32
N VAL A 152 11.03 18.28 -10.43
CA VAL A 152 9.99 18.34 -9.40
C VAL A 152 10.58 18.86 -8.10
N ARG A 153 9.86 19.71 -7.36
CA ARG A 153 10.31 20.18 -6.04
C ARG A 153 9.80 19.23 -4.96
N MET A 154 10.61 19.00 -3.93
CA MET A 154 10.19 18.18 -2.78
C MET A 154 8.98 18.78 -2.04
N THR A 155 8.78 20.10 -2.16
CA THR A 155 7.62 20.82 -1.63
C THR A 155 6.33 20.52 -2.37
N ASP A 156 6.40 19.98 -3.60
CA ASP A 156 5.22 19.63 -4.41
C ASP A 156 4.58 18.30 -3.97
N ARG A 157 5.06 17.73 -2.85
CA ARG A 157 4.48 16.52 -2.24
C ARG A 157 3.04 16.81 -1.80
N ILE A 158 2.16 15.85 -2.00
CA ILE A 158 0.76 15.94 -1.58
C ILE A 158 0.51 15.32 -0.21
N ALA A 159 1.46 14.54 0.29
CA ALA A 159 1.40 13.93 1.62
C ALA A 159 2.79 13.47 2.05
N GLU A 160 2.96 13.31 3.36
CA GLU A 160 4.15 12.78 4.00
C GLU A 160 3.76 11.94 5.22
N VAL A 161 4.43 10.81 5.40
CA VAL A 161 4.50 10.12 6.69
C VAL A 161 5.95 10.08 7.13
N ARG A 162 6.20 10.50 8.37
CA ARG A 162 7.50 10.51 9.00
C ARG A 162 7.47 9.67 10.27
N TRP A 163 8.51 8.88 10.50
CA TRP A 163 8.62 8.03 11.69
C TRP A 163 10.06 7.86 12.15
N TRP A 164 10.24 7.50 13.41
CA TRP A 164 11.56 7.18 13.96
C TRP A 164 11.89 5.72 13.73
N ILE A 165 13.01 5.46 13.05
CA ILE A 165 13.36 4.14 12.50
C ILE A 165 13.49 3.06 13.58
N ARG A 166 14.03 3.43 14.75
CA ARG A 166 14.30 2.47 15.85
C ARG A 166 13.07 2.12 16.67
N SER A 167 12.16 3.07 16.88
CA SER A 167 10.99 2.87 17.74
C SER A 167 9.72 2.57 16.94
N GLY A 168 9.72 2.86 15.64
CA GLY A 168 8.55 2.79 14.77
C GLY A 168 7.50 3.84 15.08
N LEU A 169 7.78 4.79 15.99
CA LEU A 169 6.81 5.80 16.34
C LEU A 169 6.59 6.75 15.16
N VAL A 170 5.34 6.85 14.72
CA VAL A 170 4.94 7.82 13.72
C VAL A 170 4.97 9.20 14.35
N ASP A 171 5.83 10.06 13.79
CA ASP A 171 6.06 11.43 14.23
C ASP A 171 4.97 12.33 13.64
N THR A 172 4.78 12.26 12.32
CA THR A 172 3.76 13.03 11.62
C THR A 172 3.17 12.28 10.44
N VAL A 173 1.89 12.56 10.16
CA VAL A 173 1.22 12.24 8.91
C VAL A 173 0.55 13.51 8.41
N THR A 174 0.96 14.00 7.26
CA THR A 174 0.39 15.20 6.64
C THR A 174 -0.20 14.85 5.28
N VAL A 175 -1.34 15.47 4.96
CA VAL A 175 -2.00 15.35 3.66
C VAL A 175 -2.54 16.72 3.28
N GLU A 176 -2.19 17.16 2.08
CA GLU A 176 -2.69 18.39 1.47
C GLU A 176 -4.23 18.44 1.53
N PRO A 177 -4.86 19.55 1.97
CA PRO A 177 -6.29 19.63 2.26
C PRO A 177 -7.19 19.09 1.14
N VAL A 178 -6.87 19.42 -0.12
CA VAL A 178 -7.65 18.99 -1.31
C VAL A 178 -7.68 17.46 -1.52
N TYR A 179 -6.75 16.73 -0.92
CA TYR A 179 -6.63 15.27 -1.01
C TYR A 179 -7.08 14.53 0.26
N ARG A 180 -7.51 15.25 1.31
CA ARG A 180 -8.06 14.64 2.52
C ARG A 180 -9.37 13.90 2.20
N GLY A 181 -9.65 12.83 2.95
CA GLY A 181 -10.83 11.97 2.73
C GLY A 181 -10.76 11.07 1.48
N ARG A 182 -9.72 11.20 0.65
CA ARG A 182 -9.51 10.39 -0.57
C ARG A 182 -8.61 9.17 -0.35
N GLY A 183 -8.47 8.69 0.89
CA GLY A 183 -7.64 7.52 1.19
C GLY A 183 -6.13 7.71 1.08
N VAL A 184 -5.61 8.92 0.81
CA VAL A 184 -4.16 9.19 0.69
C VAL A 184 -3.39 8.78 1.93
N ALA A 185 -3.83 9.20 3.13
CA ALA A 185 -3.17 8.83 4.39
C ALA A 185 -3.11 7.30 4.58
N ARG A 186 -4.22 6.60 4.32
CA ARG A 186 -4.30 5.13 4.44
C ARG A 186 -3.32 4.45 3.50
N THR A 187 -3.33 4.81 2.21
CA THR A 187 -2.41 4.27 1.21
C THR A 187 -0.96 4.55 1.60
N LEU A 188 -0.66 5.78 2.04
CA LEU A 188 0.69 6.19 2.39
C LEU A 188 1.24 5.47 3.62
N VAL A 189 0.46 5.35 4.70
CA VAL A 189 0.90 4.63 5.90
C VAL A 189 1.03 3.13 5.61
N THR A 190 0.14 2.56 4.79
CA THR A 190 0.24 1.15 4.35
C THR A 190 1.52 0.92 3.52
N ALA A 191 1.85 1.86 2.63
CA ALA A 191 3.09 1.82 1.87
C ALA A 191 4.33 1.93 2.77
N ALA A 192 4.30 2.82 3.77
CA ALA A 192 5.38 2.98 4.74
C ALA A 192 5.58 1.73 5.60
N GLU A 193 4.50 1.04 5.96
CA GLU A 193 4.55 -0.25 6.66
C GLU A 193 5.21 -1.35 5.81
N GLY A 194 4.96 -1.38 4.51
CA GLY A 194 5.70 -2.20 3.56
C GLY A 194 7.20 -1.88 3.57
N LEU A 195 7.52 -0.59 3.42
CA LEU A 195 8.89 -0.10 3.30
C LEU A 195 9.70 -0.39 4.58
N ARG A 196 9.15 -0.11 5.76
CA ARG A 196 9.85 -0.31 7.04
C ARG A 196 10.20 -1.79 7.24
N PHE A 197 9.33 -2.73 6.88
CA PHE A 197 9.66 -4.15 6.98
C PHE A 197 10.81 -4.51 6.02
N MET A 198 10.74 -4.06 4.77
CA MET A 198 11.81 -4.27 3.78
C MET A 198 13.17 -3.75 4.27
N ARG A 199 13.16 -2.67 5.06
CA ARG A 199 14.36 -2.06 5.63
C ARG A 199 14.79 -2.64 6.98
N GLY A 200 14.04 -3.59 7.55
CA GLY A 200 14.31 -4.14 8.88
C GLY A 200 14.10 -3.15 10.03
N TRP A 201 13.25 -2.15 9.82
CA TRP A 201 12.92 -1.12 10.80
C TRP A 201 11.77 -1.57 11.72
N ALA A 202 11.67 -0.93 12.89
CA ALA A 202 10.65 -1.25 13.88
C ALA A 202 9.23 -1.02 13.33
N PRO A 203 8.24 -1.86 13.71
CA PRO A 203 6.85 -1.72 13.26
C PRO A 203 6.26 -0.34 13.55
N LEU A 204 5.49 0.21 12.61
CA LEU A 204 4.84 1.50 12.82
C LEU A 204 3.84 1.42 13.96
N ARG A 205 3.85 2.45 14.82
CA ARG A 205 2.95 2.59 15.97
C ARG A 205 2.61 4.04 16.27
N SER A 206 1.50 4.24 16.99
CA SER A 206 1.16 5.53 17.63
C SER A 206 1.47 5.49 19.13
N ASP A 207 1.59 6.67 19.76
CA ASP A 207 1.74 6.83 21.22
C ASP A 207 0.50 7.47 21.89
N GLY A 208 -0.58 7.66 21.11
CA GLY A 208 -1.84 8.21 21.59
C GLY A 208 -1.94 9.73 21.52
N ARG A 209 -0.88 10.44 21.12
CA ARG A 209 -0.93 11.89 20.90
C ARG A 209 -1.42 12.16 19.48
N LEU A 210 -2.68 12.54 19.35
CA LEU A 210 -3.39 12.57 18.06
C LEU A 210 -4.19 13.87 17.90
N THR A 211 -4.23 14.39 16.67
CA THR A 211 -5.25 15.36 16.27
C THR A 211 -6.62 14.69 16.16
N ASP A 212 -7.70 15.47 16.06
CA ASP A 212 -9.04 14.93 15.87
C ASP A 212 -9.15 14.18 14.53
N ALA A 213 -8.54 14.74 13.48
CA ALA A 213 -8.44 14.06 12.18
C ALA A 213 -7.65 12.75 12.27
N GLY A 214 -6.57 12.71 13.06
CA GLY A 214 -5.78 11.50 13.29
C GLY A 214 -6.57 10.42 14.04
N ALA A 215 -7.30 10.81 15.09
CA ALA A 215 -8.15 9.90 15.84
C ALA A 215 -9.28 9.30 14.97
N ALA A 216 -10.01 10.13 14.22
CA ALA A 216 -11.05 9.68 13.30
C ALA A 216 -10.52 8.76 12.20
N TRP A 217 -9.30 9.00 11.71
CA TRP A 217 -8.66 8.11 10.75
C TRP A 217 -8.32 6.75 11.36
N LEU A 218 -7.81 6.70 12.59
CA LEU A 218 -7.48 5.45 13.29
C LEU A 218 -8.70 4.60 13.63
N GLU A 219 -9.85 5.20 13.91
CA GLU A 219 -11.11 4.48 14.08
C GLU A 219 -11.50 3.69 12.81
N SER A 220 -11.09 4.18 11.64
CA SER A 220 -11.31 3.52 10.35
C SER A 220 -10.15 2.61 9.90
N ALA A 221 -9.13 2.41 10.74
CA ALA A 221 -7.96 1.63 10.37
C ALA A 221 -8.30 0.12 10.30
N PRO A 222 -7.68 -0.64 9.37
CA PRO A 222 -7.88 -2.09 9.29
C PRO A 222 -7.61 -2.77 10.64
N ALA A 223 -8.35 -3.83 10.97
CA ALA A 223 -8.20 -4.55 12.25
C ALA A 223 -6.74 -5.00 12.52
N ALA A 224 -6.03 -5.33 11.44
CA ALA A 224 -4.61 -5.69 11.44
C ALA A 224 -3.67 -4.68 12.12
N TRP A 225 -4.07 -3.41 12.18
CA TRP A 225 -3.24 -2.34 12.72
C TRP A 225 -3.51 -2.10 14.19
N GLN A 226 -4.70 -2.48 14.69
CA GLN A 226 -5.17 -2.20 16.05
C GLN A 226 -4.16 -2.54 17.15
N PRO A 227 -3.42 -3.67 17.13
CA PRO A 227 -2.43 -3.99 18.18
C PRO A 227 -1.28 -2.97 18.31
N ARG A 228 -1.07 -2.13 17.29
CA ARG A 228 0.04 -1.16 17.20
C ARG A 228 -0.44 0.27 17.46
N LEU A 229 -1.74 0.46 17.66
CA LEU A 229 -2.35 1.76 17.90
C LEU A 229 -2.57 1.94 19.40
N ALA A 230 -1.93 2.97 19.96
CA ALA A 230 -2.23 3.39 21.32
C ALA A 230 -3.56 4.14 21.37
N ALA A 231 -4.32 3.92 22.45
CA ALA A 231 -5.50 4.71 22.76
C ALA A 231 -5.12 6.19 22.88
N ARG A 232 -6.03 7.08 22.47
CA ARG A 232 -5.79 8.52 22.51
C ARG A 232 -5.56 8.97 23.96
N SER A 233 -4.39 9.56 24.19
CA SER A 233 -3.93 10.06 25.49
C SER A 233 -3.83 11.58 25.51
N GLU A 234 -3.62 12.21 24.35
CA GLU A 234 -3.48 13.65 24.20
C GLU A 234 -4.13 14.13 22.90
N VAL A 235 -4.75 15.32 22.96
CA VAL A 235 -5.29 16.03 21.80
C VAL A 235 -4.25 17.03 21.32
N LEU A 236 -3.66 16.77 20.15
CA LEU A 236 -2.76 17.73 19.50
C LEU A 236 -3.57 18.76 18.70
N PRO A 237 -3.10 20.01 18.60
CA PRO A 237 -3.71 21.01 17.74
C PRO A 237 -3.63 20.59 16.26
N ASP A 238 -4.60 21.00 15.46
CA ASP A 238 -4.56 20.77 14.01
C ASP A 238 -3.45 21.61 13.37
N ALA A 239 -2.69 21.00 12.46
CA ALA A 239 -1.57 21.66 11.79
C ALA A 239 -1.98 22.93 11.00
N ASP A 240 -3.20 22.96 10.48
CA ASP A 240 -3.74 24.13 9.76
C ASP A 240 -3.96 25.33 10.71
N VAL A 241 -4.29 25.06 11.98
CA VAL A 241 -4.42 26.08 13.03
C VAL A 241 -3.05 26.63 13.42
N GLU A 242 -2.00 25.80 13.39
CA GLU A 242 -0.63 26.28 13.58
C GLU A 242 -0.13 27.12 12.39
N GLU A 243 -0.44 26.77 11.14
CA GLU A 243 -0.10 27.63 9.99
C GLU A 243 -0.83 28.98 10.01
N GLU A 244 -2.11 29.02 10.39
CA GLU A 244 -2.84 30.28 10.58
C GLU A 244 -2.26 31.14 11.71
N LEU A 245 -1.89 30.54 12.84
CA LEU A 245 -1.31 31.26 13.99
C LEU A 245 0.16 31.67 13.74
N THR A 246 0.92 30.91 12.94
CA THR A 246 2.33 31.21 12.65
C THR A 246 2.53 32.28 11.58
N GLY A 247 1.46 32.70 10.87
CA GLY A 247 1.48 33.88 9.99
C GLY A 247 1.65 35.23 10.72
N VAL A 248 1.34 35.29 12.02
CA VAL A 248 1.50 36.51 12.84
C VAL A 248 2.36 36.29 14.09
N ALA A 249 2.43 35.07 14.65
CA ALA A 249 3.09 34.83 15.94
C ALA A 249 4.57 34.41 15.89
N ARG A 250 5.17 34.09 14.73
CA ARG A 250 6.59 33.68 14.65
C ARG A 250 7.61 34.82 14.79
N LEU A 251 7.17 36.06 15.00
CA LEU A 251 8.05 37.21 15.25
C LEU A 251 8.45 37.40 16.73
N LEU A 252 7.98 36.57 17.66
CA LEU A 252 8.42 36.64 19.05
C LEU A 252 8.57 35.24 19.66
N ARG A 253 9.78 34.69 19.60
CA ARG A 253 10.43 33.92 20.67
C ARG A 253 11.90 33.64 20.31
#